data_AF-A0AAV3AV93-F1
#
_entry.id   AF-A0AAV3AV93-F1
#
_cell.length_a   1.000
_cell.length_b   1.000
_cell.length_c   1.000
_cell.angle_alpha   90.00
_cell.angle_beta   90.00
_cell.angle_gamma   90.00
#
_symmetry.space_group_name_H-M   'P 1'
#
loop_
_entity.id
_entity.type
_entity.pdbx_description
1 polymer ?
#
loop_
_entity_poly.entity_id
_entity_poly.type
_entity_poly.pdbx_seq_one_letter_code
_entity_poly.pdbx_strand_id
1 'polypeptide(L)'
;MSGKEIVSALSVADRVRGLSKKVSANIWDPEEAAHKLRAQIKNQRSKLMSDSTLEESAVRQLAEVVKELQMVKKQIWKEKRELSKKLGEKKRCHHEECQHCMCSRLSEDMRDSKLDLSPHQRIIQLINQTRKQQVNKDSDLDGTDKDTDITGEKKSTKNSEDETEKTSCRHYCNKQEASTKKPLTECLGIELEFSMARARREWLKKQHTALINKEMTVLEQDGNIQESWTPEEELQQLKSEKLVLVLQIEALRRERNEAEKDLELLCQFYKDEAHTQKQHILEIFHAYRGMLEEQMDTQEHRYRKLLEETIQDAIQLSARNQELEAEIKQLQNAITEMRRNDPKRS
;
A
#
# COMPACT_ATOMS: atom_id res chain seq x y z
N MET A 1 19.88 17.39 -10.06
CA MET A 1 20.98 16.42 -10.26
C MET A 1 21.65 16.75 -11.56
N SER A 2 22.92 17.10 -11.50
CA SER A 2 23.69 17.57 -12.67
C SER A 2 24.09 16.36 -13.53
N GLY A 3 24.02 16.46 -14.86
CA GLY A 3 24.41 15.36 -15.76
C GLY A 3 25.83 14.83 -15.52
N LYS A 4 26.72 15.65 -14.93
CA LYS A 4 28.07 15.26 -14.50
C LYS A 4 28.08 14.23 -13.36
N GLU A 5 27.11 14.29 -12.45
CA GLU A 5 26.97 13.35 -11.33
C GLU A 5 26.53 11.97 -11.83
N ILE A 6 25.66 11.95 -12.85
CA ILE A 6 25.16 10.71 -13.48
C ILE A 6 26.30 9.98 -14.19
N VAL A 7 27.08 10.70 -15.00
CA VAL A 7 28.24 10.11 -15.71
C VAL A 7 29.31 9.62 -14.73
N SER A 8 29.52 10.34 -13.62
CA SER A 8 30.46 9.92 -12.58
C SER A 8 29.97 8.65 -11.85
N ALA A 9 28.68 8.56 -11.54
CA ALA A 9 28.10 7.36 -10.93
C ALA A 9 28.17 6.15 -11.87
N LEU A 10 27.94 6.33 -13.17
CA LEU A 10 28.05 5.28 -14.18
C LEU A 10 29.50 4.77 -14.33
N SER A 11 30.48 5.68 -14.34
CA SER A 11 31.90 5.31 -14.37
C SER A 11 32.32 4.47 -13.15
N VAL A 12 31.79 4.80 -11.96
CA VAL A 12 32.02 3.99 -10.75
C VAL A 12 31.33 2.63 -10.85
N ALA A 13 30.08 2.58 -11.36
CA ALA A 13 29.35 1.34 -11.55
C ALA A 13 30.07 0.39 -12.52
N ASP A 14 30.63 0.93 -13.61
CA ASP A 14 31.41 0.15 -14.58
C ASP A 14 32.71 -0.41 -13.99
N ARG A 15 33.40 0.37 -13.15
CA ARG A 15 34.59 -0.12 -12.43
C ARG A 15 34.28 -1.22 -11.42
N VAL A 16 33.11 -1.19 -10.79
CA VAL A 16 32.70 -2.18 -9.77
C VAL A 16 32.18 -3.46 -10.42
N ARG A 17 31.65 -3.39 -11.65
CA ARG A 17 31.08 -4.53 -12.40
C ARG A 17 32.04 -5.70 -12.58
N GLY A 18 33.35 -5.44 -12.64
CA GLY A 18 34.40 -6.46 -12.79
C GLY A 18 34.92 -7.06 -11.48
N LEU A 19 34.45 -6.61 -10.32
CA LEU A 19 34.95 -7.09 -9.03
C LEU A 19 34.31 -8.43 -8.66
N SER A 20 35.00 -9.52 -8.98
CA SER A 20 34.68 -10.85 -8.48
C SER A 20 35.06 -10.98 -7.00
N LYS A 21 34.07 -11.00 -6.11
CA LYS A 21 34.27 -11.34 -4.69
C LYS A 21 33.99 -12.82 -4.49
N LYS A 22 34.96 -13.55 -3.95
CA LYS A 22 34.72 -14.89 -3.41
C LYS A 22 33.96 -14.74 -2.09
N VAL A 23 32.66 -15.03 -2.12
CA VAL A 23 31.82 -15.05 -0.93
C VAL A 23 31.86 -16.47 -0.37
N SER A 24 32.65 -16.69 0.68
CA SER A 24 32.56 -17.91 1.48
C SER A 24 31.45 -17.76 2.50
N ALA A 25 30.73 -18.86 2.78
CA ALA A 25 29.82 -18.92 3.92
C ALA A 25 30.64 -18.79 5.21
N ASN A 26 30.72 -17.57 5.74
CA ASN A 26 31.30 -17.34 7.05
C ASN A 26 30.24 -17.69 8.08
N ILE A 27 30.24 -18.94 8.55
CA ILE A 27 29.44 -19.36 9.69
C ILE A 27 30.08 -18.70 10.91
N TRP A 28 29.61 -17.50 11.23
CA TRP A 28 30.11 -16.76 12.38
C TRP A 28 29.53 -17.37 13.66
N ASP A 29 30.36 -18.08 14.40
CA ASP A 29 30.03 -18.58 15.73
C ASP A 29 30.47 -17.57 16.83
N PRO A 30 29.52 -16.97 17.57
CA PRO A 30 29.84 -16.04 18.64
C PRO A 30 30.60 -16.69 19.80
N GLU A 31 30.44 -17.99 20.04
CA GLU A 31 31.17 -18.69 21.11
C GLU A 31 32.63 -18.87 20.72
N GLU A 32 32.91 -19.39 19.52
CA GLU A 32 34.27 -19.49 18.99
C GLU A 32 34.98 -18.12 18.93
N ALA A 33 34.27 -17.07 18.50
CA ALA A 33 34.80 -15.70 18.47
C ALA A 33 35.13 -15.17 19.88
N ALA A 34 34.26 -15.40 20.87
CA ALA A 34 34.50 -15.02 22.25
C ALA A 34 35.67 -15.82 22.87
N HIS A 35 35.81 -17.10 22.52
CA HIS A 35 36.94 -17.93 22.94
C HIS A 35 38.28 -17.42 22.39
N LYS A 36 38.34 -17.07 21.10
CA LYS A 36 39.53 -16.47 20.46
C LYS A 36 39.93 -15.15 21.14
N LEU A 37 38.97 -14.26 21.40
CA LEU A 37 39.22 -12.99 22.08
C LEU A 37 39.70 -13.18 23.53
N ARG A 38 39.15 -14.14 24.27
CA ARG A 38 39.64 -14.48 25.63
C ARG A 38 41.07 -15.04 25.61
N ALA A 39 41.42 -15.85 24.61
CA ALA A 39 42.77 -16.35 24.44
C ALA A 39 43.77 -15.23 24.12
N GLN A 40 43.39 -14.27 23.27
CA GLN A 40 44.20 -13.08 22.97
C GLN A 40 44.41 -12.20 24.21
N ILE A 41 43.36 -11.97 25.01
CA ILE A 41 43.47 -11.24 26.29
C ILE A 41 44.43 -11.95 27.25
N LYS A 42 44.34 -13.29 27.35
CA LYS A 42 45.24 -14.08 28.20
C LYS A 42 46.69 -13.93 27.74
N ASN A 43 46.94 -13.98 26.43
CA ASN A 43 48.27 -13.85 25.84
C ASN A 43 48.85 -12.43 26.00
N GLN A 44 48.04 -11.40 25.78
CA GLN A 44 48.45 -10.01 25.98
C GLN A 44 48.74 -9.71 27.45
N ARG A 45 47.96 -10.28 28.38
CA ARG A 45 48.25 -10.19 29.82
C ARG A 45 49.54 -10.89 30.19
N SER A 46 49.79 -12.11 29.68
CA SER A 46 51.07 -12.79 29.97
C SER A 46 52.26 -12.01 29.41
N LYS A 47 52.12 -11.40 28.23
CA LYS A 47 53.16 -10.57 27.61
C LYS A 47 53.46 -9.29 28.41
N LEU A 48 52.42 -8.61 28.89
CA LEU A 48 52.57 -7.44 29.77
C LEU A 48 53.18 -7.77 31.13
N MET A 49 53.01 -9.01 31.61
CA MET A 49 53.60 -9.46 32.88
C MET A 49 55.05 -9.94 32.71
N SER A 50 55.48 -10.30 31.49
CA SER A 50 56.85 -10.69 31.17
C SER A 50 57.73 -9.52 30.74
N ASP A 51 57.15 -8.49 30.11
CA ASP A 51 57.87 -7.29 29.69
C ASP A 51 58.01 -6.33 30.88
N SER A 52 59.25 -6.02 31.29
CA SER A 52 59.53 -5.11 32.43
C SER A 52 59.19 -3.64 32.14
N THR A 53 58.87 -3.31 30.89
CA THR A 53 58.50 -1.97 30.42
C THR A 53 57.06 -1.97 29.97
N LEU A 54 56.21 -1.22 30.67
CA LEU A 54 54.79 -1.10 30.35
C LEU A 54 54.60 -0.20 29.12
N GLU A 55 54.60 -0.78 27.92
CA GLU A 55 54.25 -0.02 26.72
C GLU A 55 52.76 0.36 26.73
N GLU A 56 52.47 1.66 26.67
CA GLU A 56 51.11 2.19 26.53
C GLU A 56 50.39 1.66 25.28
N SER A 57 51.15 1.24 24.26
CA SER A 57 50.64 0.61 23.03
C SER A 57 49.97 -0.74 23.35
N ALA A 58 50.59 -1.55 24.20
CA ALA A 58 50.13 -2.87 24.60
C ALA A 58 48.93 -2.80 25.55
N VAL A 59 48.89 -1.78 26.43
CA VAL A 59 47.72 -1.49 27.28
C VAL A 59 46.52 -1.06 26.43
N ARG A 60 46.72 -0.24 25.39
CA ARG A 60 45.65 0.16 24.46
C ARG A 60 45.13 -1.02 23.65
N GLN A 61 46.01 -1.89 23.14
CA GLN A 61 45.60 -3.11 22.44
C GLN A 61 44.80 -4.04 23.34
N LEU A 62 45.18 -4.20 24.60
CA LEU A 62 44.41 -4.98 25.57
C LEU A 62 43.02 -4.38 25.83
N ALA A 63 42.93 -3.06 25.96
CA ALA A 63 41.66 -2.36 26.14
C ALA A 63 40.73 -2.56 24.92
N GLU A 64 41.29 -2.57 23.71
CA GLU A 64 40.55 -2.78 22.47
C GLU A 64 39.99 -4.21 22.36
N VAL A 65 40.81 -5.23 22.62
CA VAL A 65 40.36 -6.64 22.61
C VAL A 65 39.31 -6.91 23.71
N VAL A 66 39.44 -6.26 24.87
CA VAL A 66 38.43 -6.33 25.94
C VAL A 66 37.11 -5.68 25.49
N LYS A 67 37.17 -4.54 24.80
CA LYS A 67 35.99 -3.87 24.25
C LYS A 67 35.32 -4.73 23.17
N GLU A 68 36.09 -5.37 22.29
CA GLU A 68 35.58 -6.31 21.29
C GLU A 68 34.91 -7.53 21.93
N LEU A 69 35.53 -8.13 22.96
CA LEU A 69 34.91 -9.22 23.71
C LEU A 69 33.59 -8.80 24.36
N GLN A 70 33.53 -7.57 24.90
CA GLN A 70 32.28 -7.03 25.45
C GLN A 70 31.23 -6.82 24.35
N MET A 71 31.61 -6.36 23.16
CA MET A 71 30.70 -6.23 22.03
C MET A 71 30.15 -7.59 21.58
N VAL A 72 31.01 -8.62 21.44
CA VAL A 72 30.58 -9.98 21.07
C VAL A 72 29.65 -10.58 22.13
N LYS A 73 29.96 -10.42 23.42
CA LYS A 73 29.05 -10.85 24.51
C LYS A 73 27.71 -10.12 24.47
N LYS A 74 27.68 -8.83 24.12
CA LYS A 74 26.45 -8.04 23.97
C LYS A 74 25.67 -8.34 22.67
N GLN A 75 26.29 -9.00 21.69
CA GLN A 75 25.63 -9.49 20.48
C GLN A 75 25.03 -10.89 20.65
N ILE A 76 24.99 -11.45 21.87
CA ILE A 76 24.20 -12.65 22.14
C ILE A 76 22.75 -12.32 21.79
N TRP A 77 22.29 -12.93 20.70
CA TRP A 77 20.97 -12.70 20.13
C TRP A 77 19.86 -12.92 21.14
N LYS A 78 20.07 -13.69 22.20
CA LYS A 78 19.12 -13.88 23.31
C LYS A 78 18.86 -12.59 24.09
N GLU A 79 19.90 -11.84 24.48
CA GLU A 79 19.75 -10.57 25.19
C GLU A 79 19.24 -9.45 24.27
N LYS A 80 19.71 -9.42 23.01
CA LYS A 80 19.24 -8.45 22.02
C LYS A 80 17.79 -8.70 21.60
N ARG A 81 17.36 -9.97 21.51
CA ARG A 81 15.96 -10.38 21.30
C ARG A 81 15.11 -10.02 22.51
N GLU A 82 15.61 -10.22 23.73
CA GLU A 82 14.90 -9.84 24.95
C GLU A 82 14.78 -8.32 25.11
N LEU A 83 15.84 -7.56 24.78
CA LEU A 83 15.80 -6.09 24.74
C LEU A 83 14.89 -5.59 23.63
N SER A 84 14.88 -6.24 22.45
CA SER A 84 13.94 -5.93 21.36
C SER A 84 12.50 -6.27 21.73
N LYS A 85 12.29 -7.34 22.50
CA LYS A 85 10.98 -7.73 23.04
C LYS A 85 10.51 -6.70 24.06
N LYS A 86 11.38 -6.30 25.00
CA LYS A 86 11.13 -5.22 25.97
C LYS A 86 10.91 -3.86 25.32
N LEU A 87 11.60 -3.53 24.23
CA LEU A 87 11.34 -2.32 23.43
C LEU A 87 10.02 -2.43 22.64
N GLY A 88 9.69 -3.61 22.13
CA GLY A 88 8.39 -3.89 21.51
C GLY A 88 7.23 -3.89 22.51
N GLU A 89 7.48 -4.26 23.76
CA GLU A 89 6.55 -4.15 24.89
C GLU A 89 6.46 -2.70 25.35
N LYS A 90 7.56 -1.95 25.47
CA LYS A 90 7.55 -0.52 25.82
C LYS A 90 6.91 0.36 24.74
N LYS A 91 7.05 -0.01 23.45
CA LYS A 91 6.30 0.58 22.33
C LYS A 91 4.82 0.17 22.34
N ARG A 92 4.47 -1.02 22.87
CA ARG A 92 3.08 -1.43 23.19
C ARG A 92 2.53 -0.71 24.43
N CYS A 93 3.37 -0.32 25.39
CA CYS A 93 2.96 0.42 26.59
C CYS A 93 2.70 1.91 26.35
N HIS A 94 2.91 2.44 25.14
CA HIS A 94 2.25 3.70 24.74
C HIS A 94 0.81 3.48 24.24
N HIS A 95 0.32 2.23 24.20
CA HIS A 95 -1.08 1.91 23.89
C HIS A 95 -1.90 1.44 25.11
N GLU A 96 -1.28 0.91 26.18
CA GLU A 96 -2.04 0.33 27.30
C GLU A 96 -2.30 1.30 28.47
N GLU A 97 -1.47 2.34 28.69
CA GLU A 97 -1.84 3.47 29.58
C GLU A 97 -2.67 4.55 28.86
N CYS A 98 -3.00 4.35 27.57
CA CYS A 98 -3.89 5.22 26.80
C CYS A 98 -5.32 4.66 26.66
N GLN A 99 -5.77 3.77 27.55
CA GLN A 99 -7.18 3.37 27.59
C GLN A 99 -8.10 4.40 28.29
N HIS A 100 -7.55 5.53 28.77
CA HIS A 100 -8.36 6.62 29.32
C HIS A 100 -7.96 8.05 28.89
N CYS A 101 -6.99 8.24 27.98
CA CYS A 101 -6.50 9.58 27.63
C CYS A 101 -6.35 9.88 26.13
N MET A 102 -7.20 9.29 25.28
CA MET A 102 -7.50 9.83 23.94
C MET A 102 -8.95 9.63 23.46
N CYS A 103 -9.87 9.15 24.32
CA CYS A 103 -11.29 9.06 23.97
C CYS A 103 -12.16 10.20 24.54
N SER A 104 -11.63 11.08 25.41
CA SER A 104 -12.42 12.19 25.97
C SER A 104 -12.00 13.58 25.51
N ARG A 105 -10.86 13.74 24.81
CA ARG A 105 -10.50 15.04 24.17
C ARG A 105 -10.80 15.11 22.67
N LEU A 106 -11.12 13.98 22.03
CA LEU A 106 -11.55 13.97 20.63
C LEU A 106 -13.07 14.13 20.45
N SER A 107 -13.81 14.41 21.53
CA SER A 107 -15.26 14.68 21.45
C SER A 107 -15.62 16.16 21.53
N GLU A 108 -14.70 17.07 21.84
CA GLU A 108 -15.00 18.52 21.91
C GLU A 108 -14.18 19.38 20.94
N ASP A 109 -12.99 18.95 20.51
CA ASP A 109 -12.17 19.71 19.54
C ASP A 109 -12.47 19.38 18.05
N MET A 110 -13.32 18.38 17.78
CA MET A 110 -13.86 18.09 16.44
C MET A 110 -15.07 18.99 16.09
N ARG A 111 -14.98 20.27 16.44
CA ARG A 111 -15.78 21.32 15.78
C ARG A 111 -14.96 22.27 14.91
N ASP A 112 -13.63 22.27 14.97
CA ASP A 112 -12.84 23.25 14.21
C ASP A 112 -11.43 22.77 13.79
N SER A 113 -11.32 21.62 13.12
CA SER A 113 -10.06 21.29 12.41
C SER A 113 -10.29 20.45 11.16
N LYS A 114 -10.19 21.17 10.02
CA LYS A 114 -9.91 20.68 8.66
C LYS A 114 -9.22 19.31 8.65
N LEU A 115 -10.00 18.29 8.29
CA LEU A 115 -9.51 16.96 7.95
C LEU A 115 -8.46 17.07 6.83
N ASP A 116 -7.24 16.68 7.13
CA ASP A 116 -6.19 16.48 6.13
C ASP A 116 -6.63 15.29 5.26
N LEU A 117 -7.21 15.60 4.10
CA LEU A 117 -7.71 14.63 3.14
C LEU A 117 -6.61 13.67 2.71
N SER A 118 -6.95 12.37 2.59
CA SER A 118 -6.12 11.36 1.93
C SER A 118 -5.67 11.87 0.55
N PRO A 119 -4.44 11.57 0.07
CA PRO A 119 -3.96 12.01 -1.24
C PRO A 119 -4.95 11.75 -2.38
N HIS A 120 -5.66 10.62 -2.33
CA HIS A 120 -6.71 10.27 -3.29
C HIS A 120 -7.93 11.20 -3.21
N GLN A 121 -8.29 11.64 -2.01
CA GLN A 121 -9.43 12.51 -1.76
C GLN A 121 -9.12 13.98 -2.08
N ARG A 122 -7.85 14.41 -1.98
CA ARG A 122 -7.37 15.68 -2.56
C ARG A 122 -7.47 15.67 -4.08
N ILE A 123 -7.11 14.57 -4.72
CA ILE A 123 -7.23 14.41 -6.19
C ILE A 123 -8.70 14.52 -6.61
N ILE A 124 -9.61 13.84 -5.91
CA ILE A 124 -11.07 13.92 -6.18
C ILE A 124 -11.58 15.35 -5.98
N GLN A 125 -11.14 16.07 -4.94
CA GLN A 125 -11.53 17.46 -4.73
C GLN A 125 -10.98 18.41 -5.80
N LEU A 126 -9.73 18.22 -6.22
CA LEU A 126 -9.12 18.96 -7.33
C LEU A 126 -9.91 18.73 -8.63
N ILE A 127 -10.24 17.49 -8.97
CA ILE A 127 -11.04 17.14 -10.15
C ILE A 127 -12.41 17.84 -10.09
N ASN A 128 -13.08 17.83 -8.93
CA ASN A 128 -14.36 18.48 -8.74
C ASN A 128 -14.27 20.02 -8.78
N GLN A 129 -13.17 20.61 -8.31
CA GLN A 129 -12.92 22.05 -8.42
C GLN A 129 -12.63 22.46 -9.87
N THR A 130 -11.83 21.68 -10.61
CA THR A 130 -11.56 21.93 -12.04
C THR A 130 -12.84 21.84 -12.87
N ARG A 131 -13.71 20.87 -12.57
CA ARG A 131 -15.03 20.72 -13.21
C ARG A 131 -15.94 21.92 -12.94
N LYS A 132 -15.95 22.47 -11.72
CA LYS A 132 -16.70 23.70 -11.39
C LYS A 132 -16.15 24.95 -12.08
N GLN A 133 -14.82 25.06 -12.21
CA GLN A 133 -14.19 26.19 -12.90
C GLN A 133 -14.39 26.14 -14.42
N GLN A 134 -14.54 24.95 -15.01
CA GLN A 134 -14.89 24.79 -16.43
C GLN A 134 -16.36 25.18 -16.68
N VAL A 135 -17.28 24.75 -15.83
CA VAL A 135 -18.71 25.13 -15.93
C VAL A 135 -18.93 26.64 -15.77
N ASN A 136 -18.15 27.31 -14.91
CA ASN A 136 -18.25 28.77 -14.73
C ASN A 136 -17.52 29.59 -15.79
N LYS A 137 -16.60 29.01 -16.58
CA LYS A 137 -15.95 29.71 -17.69
C LYS A 137 -16.76 29.65 -18.98
N ASP A 138 -17.59 28.63 -19.12
CA ASP A 138 -18.53 28.50 -20.25
C ASP A 138 -19.77 29.40 -20.09
N SER A 139 -19.97 30.04 -18.93
CA SER A 139 -21.07 30.99 -18.66
C SER A 139 -20.71 32.47 -18.81
N ASP A 140 -19.43 32.82 -18.99
CA ASP A 140 -18.96 34.22 -19.04
C ASP A 140 -18.56 34.68 -20.46
N LEU A 141 -18.95 33.95 -21.51
CA LEU A 141 -18.72 34.33 -22.91
C LEU A 141 -20.00 34.67 -23.70
N ASP A 142 -21.14 34.85 -23.03
CA ASP A 142 -22.32 35.44 -23.66
C ASP A 142 -22.68 36.76 -22.97
N GLY A 143 -22.21 37.85 -23.56
CA GLY A 143 -22.40 39.17 -23.01
C GLY A 143 -21.87 40.24 -23.95
N THR A 144 -22.55 40.45 -25.07
CA THR A 144 -22.96 41.78 -25.55
C THR A 144 -23.72 41.64 -26.87
N ASP A 145 -25.04 41.86 -26.86
CA ASP A 145 -25.60 42.98 -27.62
C ASP A 145 -27.05 43.27 -27.23
N LYS A 146 -27.40 44.54 -27.42
CA LYS A 146 -28.52 45.24 -26.82
C LYS A 146 -29.76 45.25 -27.72
N ASP A 147 -30.88 45.42 -27.02
CA ASP A 147 -32.09 46.15 -27.39
C ASP A 147 -33.22 45.47 -28.20
N THR A 148 -34.41 45.78 -27.66
CA THR A 148 -35.77 45.81 -28.24
C THR A 148 -36.70 44.61 -28.06
N ASP A 149 -37.55 44.76 -27.03
CA ASP A 149 -39.01 44.58 -27.00
C ASP A 149 -39.67 43.97 -28.25
N ILE A 150 -40.49 42.92 -28.05
CA ILE A 150 -41.94 42.91 -28.31
C ILE A 150 -42.53 41.55 -27.91
N THR A 151 -43.50 41.64 -27.00
CA THR A 151 -44.59 40.73 -26.65
C THR A 151 -44.97 39.62 -27.65
N GLY A 152 -45.23 38.41 -27.14
CA GLY A 152 -46.16 37.48 -27.78
C GLY A 152 -45.96 35.98 -27.47
N GLU A 153 -46.87 35.44 -26.68
CA GLU A 153 -47.35 34.04 -26.72
C GLU A 153 -46.41 32.89 -26.32
N LYS A 154 -46.60 32.48 -25.05
CA LYS A 154 -46.33 31.12 -24.57
C LYS A 154 -47.13 30.08 -25.36
N LYS A 155 -46.43 29.20 -26.07
CA LYS A 155 -46.86 27.80 -26.29
C LYS A 155 -45.70 26.86 -26.01
N SER A 156 -45.93 25.97 -25.05
CA SER A 156 -45.12 24.83 -24.70
C SER A 156 -44.74 23.99 -25.93
N THR A 157 -43.50 23.52 -25.99
CA THR A 157 -43.22 22.10 -26.30
C THR A 157 -41.75 21.77 -26.02
N LYS A 158 -41.57 20.70 -25.22
CA LYS A 158 -40.41 19.81 -25.13
C LYS A 158 -39.09 20.36 -24.58
N ASN A 159 -38.96 20.28 -23.25
CA ASN A 159 -37.71 19.91 -22.60
C ASN A 159 -37.92 18.53 -21.95
N SER A 160 -37.55 17.46 -22.65
CA SER A 160 -37.60 16.09 -22.11
C SER A 160 -36.31 15.29 -22.31
N GLU A 161 -35.20 15.93 -22.69
CA GLU A 161 -33.95 15.21 -23.03
C GLU A 161 -32.74 15.61 -22.17
N ASP A 162 -32.81 16.68 -21.36
CA ASP A 162 -31.68 17.15 -20.52
C ASP A 162 -31.64 16.61 -19.07
N GLU A 163 -32.71 15.96 -18.61
CA GLU A 163 -32.80 15.39 -17.25
C GLU A 163 -32.26 13.95 -17.15
N THR A 164 -32.09 13.25 -18.29
CA THR A 164 -31.63 11.86 -18.34
C THR A 164 -30.10 11.72 -18.27
N GLU A 165 -29.33 12.73 -18.68
CA GLU A 165 -27.87 12.69 -18.59
C GLU A 165 -27.33 13.04 -17.19
N LYS A 166 -27.99 13.94 -16.47
CA LYS A 166 -27.60 14.32 -15.09
C LYS A 166 -27.91 13.23 -14.05
N THR A 167 -28.92 12.39 -14.30
CA THR A 167 -29.27 11.25 -13.43
C THR A 167 -28.41 10.01 -13.67
N SER A 168 -27.86 9.83 -14.89
CA SER A 168 -26.97 8.71 -15.23
C SER A 168 -25.63 8.76 -14.47
N CYS A 169 -24.96 9.92 -14.43
CA CYS A 169 -23.71 10.10 -13.70
C CYS A 169 -23.87 9.97 -12.17
N ARG A 170 -25.04 10.31 -11.63
CA ARG A 170 -25.30 10.23 -10.17
C ARG A 170 -25.44 8.79 -9.69
N HIS A 171 -25.89 7.89 -10.56
CA HIS A 171 -26.05 6.47 -10.24
C HIS A 171 -24.70 5.73 -10.18
N TYR A 172 -23.70 6.18 -10.94
CA TYR A 172 -22.36 5.57 -10.95
C TYR A 172 -21.55 5.91 -9.69
N CYS A 173 -21.72 7.12 -9.14
CA CYS A 173 -21.00 7.57 -7.94
C CYS A 173 -21.55 6.97 -6.64
N ASN A 174 -22.88 6.84 -6.51
CA ASN A 174 -23.50 6.29 -5.30
C ASN A 174 -23.24 4.78 -5.10
N LYS A 175 -22.90 4.05 -6.17
CA LYS A 175 -22.54 2.62 -6.09
C LYS A 175 -21.13 2.40 -5.50
N GLN A 176 -20.25 3.39 -5.61
CA GLN A 176 -18.89 3.32 -5.05
C GLN A 176 -18.85 3.63 -3.54
N GLU A 177 -19.72 4.52 -3.05
CA GLU A 177 -19.78 4.86 -1.61
C GLU A 177 -20.36 3.74 -0.73
N ALA A 178 -21.14 2.82 -1.31
CA ALA A 178 -21.61 1.62 -0.60
C ALA A 178 -20.55 0.52 -0.50
N SER A 179 -19.51 0.55 -1.36
CA SER A 179 -18.49 -0.51 -1.46
C SER A 179 -17.20 -0.21 -0.70
N THR A 180 -17.00 1.02 -0.21
CA THR A 180 -15.78 1.46 0.48
C THR A 180 -15.76 1.15 1.98
N LYS A 181 -16.78 0.51 2.53
CA LYS A 181 -16.85 0.12 3.95
C LYS A 181 -16.19 -1.23 4.29
N LYS A 182 -15.56 -1.92 3.35
CA LYS A 182 -15.02 -3.27 3.58
C LYS A 182 -13.61 -3.41 4.17
N PRO A 183 -12.64 -2.49 4.01
CA PRO A 183 -11.26 -2.84 4.37
C PRO A 183 -10.99 -2.82 5.89
N LEU A 184 -11.86 -2.20 6.72
CA LEU A 184 -11.66 -2.17 8.17
C LEU A 184 -12.20 -3.41 8.88
N THR A 185 -13.21 -4.09 8.30
CA THR A 185 -13.84 -5.28 8.90
C THR A 185 -12.99 -6.54 8.67
N GLU A 186 -12.27 -6.62 7.54
CA GLU A 186 -11.40 -7.77 7.20
C GLU A 186 -10.07 -7.79 7.98
N CYS A 187 -9.45 -6.63 8.22
CA CYS A 187 -8.22 -6.56 9.05
C CYS A 187 -8.45 -7.00 10.50
N LEU A 188 -9.62 -6.73 11.07
CA LEU A 188 -10.01 -7.20 12.40
C LEU A 188 -10.31 -8.72 12.41
N GLY A 189 -10.74 -9.28 11.28
CA GLY A 189 -11.05 -10.70 11.13
C GLY A 189 -9.81 -11.59 11.24
N ILE A 190 -8.71 -11.22 10.59
CA ILE A 190 -7.47 -12.04 10.59
C ILE A 190 -6.85 -12.13 11.98
N GLU A 191 -6.80 -11.01 12.70
CA GLU A 191 -6.22 -10.96 14.05
C GLU A 191 -7.08 -11.76 15.04
N LEU A 192 -8.41 -11.71 14.89
CA LEU A 192 -9.33 -12.56 15.64
C LEU A 192 -9.12 -14.04 15.33
N GLU A 193 -9.08 -14.44 14.06
CA GLU A 193 -8.84 -15.83 13.65
C GLU A 193 -7.48 -16.36 14.15
N PHE A 194 -6.43 -15.54 14.10
CA PHE A 194 -5.14 -15.88 14.65
C PHE A 194 -5.21 -16.11 16.18
N SER A 195 -5.93 -15.25 16.90
CA SER A 195 -6.11 -15.38 18.34
C SER A 195 -6.87 -16.67 18.71
N MET A 196 -7.91 -17.00 17.95
CA MET A 196 -8.69 -18.22 18.12
C MET A 196 -7.87 -19.46 17.82
N ALA A 197 -7.11 -19.47 16.72
CA ALA A 197 -6.18 -20.54 16.36
C ALA A 197 -5.11 -20.76 17.46
N ARG A 198 -4.56 -19.67 18.01
CA ARG A 198 -3.61 -19.75 19.13
C ARG A 198 -4.26 -20.36 20.36
N ALA A 199 -5.45 -19.89 20.76
CA ALA A 199 -6.17 -20.40 21.92
C ALA A 199 -6.51 -21.89 21.78
N ARG A 200 -6.95 -22.33 20.59
CA ARG A 200 -7.19 -23.75 20.27
C ARG A 200 -5.95 -24.60 20.48
N ARG A 201 -4.80 -24.19 19.93
CA ARG A 201 -3.52 -24.92 20.10
C ARG A 201 -3.03 -24.94 21.54
N GLU A 202 -3.21 -23.85 22.27
CA GLU A 202 -2.87 -23.79 23.70
C GLU A 202 -3.75 -24.73 24.54
N TRP A 203 -5.04 -24.81 24.23
CA TRP A 203 -5.94 -25.74 24.89
C TRP A 203 -5.56 -27.19 24.59
N LEU A 204 -5.28 -27.52 23.33
CA LEU A 204 -4.87 -28.86 22.91
C LEU A 204 -3.57 -29.30 23.62
N LYS A 205 -2.58 -28.40 23.69
CA LYS A 205 -1.33 -28.61 24.44
C LYS A 205 -1.58 -28.92 25.90
N LYS A 206 -2.44 -28.15 26.57
CA LYS A 206 -2.80 -28.40 27.97
C LYS A 206 -3.46 -29.77 28.16
N GLN A 207 -4.38 -30.15 27.27
CA GLN A 207 -5.04 -31.47 27.32
C GLN A 207 -4.03 -32.62 27.20
N HIS A 208 -3.15 -32.57 26.20
CA HIS A 208 -2.12 -33.60 26.03
C HIS A 208 -1.12 -33.62 27.18
N THR A 209 -0.71 -32.46 27.68
CA THR A 209 0.22 -32.36 28.81
C THR A 209 -0.38 -32.99 30.07
N ALA A 210 -1.68 -32.78 30.32
CA ALA A 210 -2.38 -33.39 31.44
C ALA A 210 -2.43 -34.94 31.34
N LEU A 211 -2.69 -35.49 30.15
CA LEU A 211 -2.68 -36.94 29.91
C LEU A 211 -1.28 -37.54 30.07
N ILE A 212 -0.27 -36.91 29.50
CA ILE A 212 1.13 -37.36 29.61
C ILE A 212 1.59 -37.32 31.07
N ASN A 213 1.31 -36.24 31.80
CA ASN A 213 1.69 -36.12 33.20
C ASN A 213 1.00 -37.17 34.07
N LYS A 214 -0.26 -37.54 33.77
CA LYS A 214 -0.95 -38.60 34.49
C LYS A 214 -0.23 -39.95 34.34
N GLU A 215 0.15 -40.33 33.12
CA GLU A 215 0.88 -41.60 32.90
C GLU A 215 2.32 -41.53 33.45
N MET A 216 2.96 -40.36 33.40
CA MET A 216 4.27 -40.14 34.03
C MET A 216 4.22 -40.31 35.55
N THR A 217 3.16 -39.87 36.22
CA THR A 217 3.03 -40.08 37.68
C THR A 217 2.86 -41.55 38.05
N VAL A 218 2.24 -42.37 37.18
CA VAL A 218 2.15 -43.83 37.39
C VAL A 218 3.53 -44.46 37.26
N LEU A 219 4.28 -44.08 36.22
CA LEU A 219 5.67 -44.51 36.03
C LEU A 219 6.59 -44.17 37.21
N GLU A 220 6.50 -42.94 37.73
CA GLU A 220 7.33 -42.48 38.85
C GLU A 220 6.97 -43.21 40.16
N GLN A 221 5.69 -43.54 40.35
CA GLN A 221 5.24 -44.32 41.52
C GLN A 221 5.74 -45.75 41.47
N ASP A 222 5.72 -46.38 40.29
CA ASP A 222 6.24 -47.75 40.11
C ASP A 222 7.77 -47.77 40.29
N GLY A 223 8.50 -46.77 39.76
CA GLY A 223 9.96 -46.69 39.81
C GLY A 223 10.59 -46.39 41.18
N ASN A 224 9.86 -45.76 42.11
CA ASN A 224 10.41 -45.28 43.39
C ASN A 224 10.36 -46.33 44.52
N ILE A 225 9.85 -47.53 44.26
CA ILE A 225 9.56 -48.54 45.30
C ILE A 225 10.63 -49.65 45.37
N GLN A 226 11.53 -49.81 44.37
CA GLN A 226 12.35 -51.03 44.30
C GLN A 226 13.80 -50.84 43.79
N GLU A 227 14.79 -51.26 44.60
CA GLU A 227 16.22 -51.33 44.24
C GLU A 227 16.60 -52.63 43.47
N SER A 228 15.68 -53.60 43.35
CA SER A 228 15.89 -54.88 42.65
C SER A 228 14.63 -55.31 41.90
N TRP A 229 14.68 -55.26 40.58
CA TRP A 229 13.56 -55.56 39.68
C TRP A 229 13.51 -57.04 39.28
N THR A 230 12.30 -57.60 39.21
CA THR A 230 12.06 -58.87 38.52
C THR A 230 11.85 -58.61 37.02
N PRO A 231 12.16 -59.59 36.13
CA PRO A 231 11.97 -59.41 34.68
C PRO A 231 10.52 -59.05 34.26
N GLU A 232 9.53 -59.40 35.09
CA GLU A 232 8.12 -59.12 34.84
C GLU A 232 7.75 -57.67 35.19
N GLU A 233 8.37 -57.10 36.24
CA GLU A 233 8.23 -55.68 36.59
C GLU A 233 8.98 -54.77 35.60
N GLU A 234 10.16 -55.18 35.11
CA GLU A 234 10.87 -54.46 34.03
C GLU A 234 10.03 -54.39 32.76
N LEU A 235 9.36 -55.50 32.38
CA LEU A 235 8.46 -55.51 31.24
C LEU A 235 7.26 -54.57 31.45
N GLN A 236 6.77 -54.44 32.69
CA GLN A 236 5.68 -53.53 33.02
C GLN A 236 6.12 -52.07 32.95
N GLN A 237 7.29 -51.75 33.47
CA GLN A 237 7.90 -50.42 33.36
C GLN A 237 8.14 -50.03 31.89
N LEU A 238 8.66 -50.94 31.06
CA LEU A 238 8.84 -50.69 29.63
C LEU A 238 7.51 -50.48 28.90
N LYS A 239 6.42 -51.14 29.33
CA LYS A 239 5.07 -50.94 28.76
C LYS A 239 4.53 -49.54 29.10
N SER A 240 4.72 -49.07 30.32
CA SER A 240 4.30 -47.73 30.73
C SER A 240 5.19 -46.64 30.12
N GLU A 241 6.49 -46.85 29.98
CA GLU A 241 7.40 -45.95 29.26
C GLU A 241 7.01 -45.84 27.78
N LYS A 242 6.74 -46.99 27.14
CA LYS A 242 6.19 -47.03 25.78
C LYS A 242 4.87 -46.26 25.69
N LEU A 243 3.98 -46.38 26.67
CA LEU A 243 2.69 -45.68 26.66
C LEU A 243 2.88 -44.16 26.70
N VAL A 244 3.77 -43.65 27.56
CA VAL A 244 4.12 -42.23 27.60
C VAL A 244 4.69 -41.76 26.27
N LEU A 245 5.62 -42.50 25.68
CA LEU A 245 6.21 -42.15 24.39
C LEU A 245 5.16 -42.13 23.26
N VAL A 246 4.23 -43.09 23.26
CA VAL A 246 3.11 -43.12 22.31
C VAL A 246 2.24 -41.87 22.49
N LEU A 247 1.87 -41.52 23.73
CA LEU A 247 1.09 -40.32 24.02
C LEU A 247 1.81 -39.03 23.58
N GLN A 248 3.12 -38.93 23.81
CA GLN A 248 3.92 -37.79 23.37
C GLN A 248 3.95 -37.67 21.84
N ILE A 249 4.17 -38.79 21.13
CA ILE A 249 4.18 -38.80 19.66
C ILE A 249 2.80 -38.44 19.11
N GLU A 250 1.73 -38.98 19.67
CA GLU A 250 0.37 -38.65 19.28
C GLU A 250 0.03 -37.18 19.54
N ALA A 251 0.42 -36.64 20.70
CA ALA A 251 0.24 -35.24 21.06
C ALA A 251 0.90 -34.31 20.04
N LEU A 252 2.17 -34.55 19.74
CA LEU A 252 2.93 -33.79 18.75
C LEU A 252 2.32 -33.89 17.35
N ARG A 253 1.86 -35.09 16.95
CA ARG A 253 1.19 -35.27 15.66
C ARG A 253 -0.12 -34.48 15.57
N ARG A 254 -0.97 -34.52 16.60
CA ARG A 254 -2.23 -33.77 16.63
C ARG A 254 -1.99 -32.26 16.64
N GLU A 255 -1.05 -31.78 17.45
CA GLU A 255 -0.69 -30.35 17.50
C GLU A 255 -0.13 -29.84 16.18
N ARG A 256 0.71 -30.63 15.51
CA ARG A 256 1.23 -30.31 14.17
C ARG A 256 0.11 -30.26 13.15
N ASN A 257 -0.76 -31.28 13.12
CA ASN A 257 -1.89 -31.32 12.19
C ASN A 257 -2.81 -30.11 12.38
N GLU A 258 -3.06 -29.70 13.63
CA GLU A 258 -3.91 -28.54 13.91
C GLU A 258 -3.24 -27.23 13.48
N ALA A 259 -1.94 -27.08 13.71
CA ALA A 259 -1.17 -25.94 13.22
C ALA A 259 -1.11 -25.89 11.68
N GLU A 260 -1.06 -27.04 11.02
CA GLU A 260 -1.07 -27.15 9.55
C GLU A 260 -2.41 -26.70 8.97
N LYS A 261 -3.54 -27.14 9.56
CA LYS A 261 -4.87 -26.64 9.18
C LYS A 261 -5.01 -25.13 9.36
N ASP A 262 -4.57 -24.61 10.50
CA ASP A 262 -4.62 -23.16 10.76
C ASP A 262 -3.78 -22.38 9.72
N LEU A 263 -2.63 -22.93 9.30
CA LEU A 263 -1.79 -22.33 8.26
C LEU A 263 -2.46 -22.40 6.88
N GLU A 264 -3.09 -23.53 6.54
CA GLU A 264 -3.83 -23.70 5.29
C GLU A 264 -4.98 -22.68 5.18
N LEU A 265 -5.75 -22.50 6.25
CA LEU A 265 -6.82 -21.50 6.32
C LEU A 265 -6.27 -20.08 6.09
N LEU A 266 -5.16 -19.73 6.74
CA LEU A 266 -4.52 -18.43 6.56
C LEU A 266 -3.99 -18.23 5.12
N CYS A 267 -3.40 -19.28 4.54
CA CYS A 267 -2.94 -19.25 3.15
C CYS A 267 -4.10 -19.09 2.16
N GLN A 268 -5.24 -19.75 2.40
CA GLN A 268 -6.45 -19.57 1.59
C GLN A 268 -6.97 -18.14 1.70
N PHE A 269 -7.10 -17.63 2.92
CA PHE A 269 -7.52 -16.25 3.17
C PHE A 269 -6.67 -15.23 2.39
N TYR A 270 -5.34 -15.32 2.45
CA TYR A 270 -4.48 -14.38 1.73
C TYR A 270 -4.58 -14.51 0.20
N LYS A 271 -4.84 -15.71 -0.32
CA LYS A 271 -5.10 -15.89 -1.75
C LYS A 271 -6.38 -15.19 -2.14
N ASP A 272 -7.45 -15.38 -1.37
CA ASP A 272 -8.76 -14.79 -1.64
C ASP A 272 -8.72 -13.26 -1.53
N GLU A 273 -8.04 -12.73 -0.52
CA GLU A 273 -7.80 -11.29 -0.34
C GLU A 273 -7.02 -10.72 -1.54
N ALA A 274 -5.92 -11.36 -1.94
CA ALA A 274 -5.14 -10.92 -3.10
C ALA A 274 -5.97 -10.97 -4.41
N HIS A 275 -6.82 -11.98 -4.58
CA HIS A 275 -7.73 -12.07 -5.70
C HIS A 275 -8.76 -10.94 -5.69
N THR A 276 -9.34 -10.64 -4.53
CA THR A 276 -10.32 -9.57 -4.34
C THR A 276 -9.70 -8.21 -4.62
N GLN A 277 -8.49 -7.94 -4.09
CA GLN A 277 -7.74 -6.72 -4.37
C GLN A 277 -7.42 -6.58 -5.87
N LYS A 278 -6.99 -7.65 -6.53
CA LYS A 278 -6.74 -7.64 -7.97
C LYS A 278 -8.01 -7.31 -8.76
N GLN A 279 -9.14 -7.93 -8.43
CA GLN A 279 -10.42 -7.65 -9.08
C GLN A 279 -10.84 -6.19 -8.87
N HIS A 280 -10.74 -5.69 -7.64
CA HIS A 280 -11.06 -4.30 -7.32
C HIS A 280 -10.22 -3.31 -8.12
N ILE A 281 -8.90 -3.55 -8.23
CA ILE A 281 -8.01 -2.71 -9.04
C ILE A 281 -8.40 -2.75 -10.52
N LEU A 282 -8.74 -3.92 -11.06
CA LEU A 282 -9.20 -4.05 -12.44
C LEU A 282 -10.51 -3.29 -12.68
N GLU A 283 -11.48 -3.41 -11.77
CA GLU A 283 -12.74 -2.65 -11.83
C GLU A 283 -12.49 -1.14 -11.84
N ILE A 284 -11.56 -0.66 -11.00
CA ILE A 284 -11.13 0.74 -11.01
C ILE A 284 -10.58 1.11 -12.39
N PHE A 285 -9.63 0.34 -12.93
CA PHE A 285 -9.07 0.63 -14.25
C PHE A 285 -10.12 0.63 -15.37
N HIS A 286 -11.09 -0.27 -15.31
CA HIS A 286 -12.21 -0.28 -16.26
C HIS A 286 -13.07 0.99 -16.14
N ALA A 287 -13.41 1.41 -14.92
CA ALA A 287 -14.17 2.64 -14.69
C ALA A 287 -13.41 3.89 -15.16
N TYR A 288 -12.11 3.99 -14.85
CA TYR A 288 -11.27 5.09 -15.31
C TYR A 288 -11.17 5.12 -16.84
N ARG A 289 -11.02 3.96 -17.49
CA ARG A 289 -11.00 3.88 -18.95
C ARG A 289 -12.32 4.36 -19.55
N GLY A 290 -13.46 3.87 -19.06
CA GLY A 290 -14.77 4.28 -19.55
C GLY A 290 -14.99 5.80 -19.43
N MET A 291 -14.63 6.39 -18.30
CA MET A 291 -14.70 7.86 -18.12
C MET A 291 -13.82 8.62 -19.13
N LEU A 292 -12.63 8.12 -19.45
CA LEU A 292 -11.76 8.76 -20.44
C LEU A 292 -12.31 8.62 -21.86
N GLU A 293 -12.88 7.46 -22.20
CA GLU A 293 -13.55 7.22 -23.47
C GLU A 293 -14.75 8.18 -23.64
N GLU A 294 -15.63 8.28 -22.63
CA GLU A 294 -16.75 9.23 -22.65
C GLU A 294 -16.28 10.70 -22.79
N GLN A 295 -15.19 11.08 -22.12
CA GLN A 295 -14.62 12.43 -22.28
C GLN A 295 -14.10 12.66 -23.70
N MET A 296 -13.41 11.69 -24.29
CA MET A 296 -12.90 11.77 -25.65
C MET A 296 -14.06 11.90 -26.65
N ASP A 297 -15.08 11.05 -26.53
CA ASP A 297 -16.25 11.06 -27.41
C ASP A 297 -17.00 12.39 -27.35
N THR A 298 -17.18 12.95 -26.15
CA THR A 298 -17.83 14.26 -25.98
C THR A 298 -17.01 15.41 -26.56
N GLN A 299 -15.68 15.40 -26.40
CA GLN A 299 -14.82 16.40 -27.02
C GLN A 299 -14.81 16.27 -28.54
N GLU A 300 -14.70 15.05 -29.06
CA GLU A 300 -14.74 14.79 -30.49
C GLU A 300 -16.08 15.23 -31.09
N HIS A 301 -17.20 14.92 -30.44
CA HIS A 301 -18.51 15.37 -30.87
C HIS A 301 -18.61 16.91 -30.94
N ARG A 302 -18.11 17.61 -29.91
CA ARG A 302 -18.07 19.09 -29.90
C ARG A 302 -17.22 19.65 -31.04
N TYR A 303 -16.02 19.10 -31.27
CA TYR A 303 -15.15 19.56 -32.36
C TYR A 303 -15.73 19.29 -33.74
N ARG A 304 -16.33 18.10 -33.95
CA ARG A 304 -17.02 17.79 -35.21
C ARG A 304 -18.18 18.76 -35.47
N LYS A 305 -19.01 19.01 -34.45
CA LYS A 305 -20.13 19.96 -34.56
C LYS A 305 -19.67 21.37 -34.89
N LEU A 306 -18.65 21.87 -34.20
CA LEU A 306 -18.08 23.20 -34.49
C LEU A 306 -17.49 23.26 -35.92
N LEU A 307 -16.83 22.20 -36.36
CA LEU A 307 -16.31 22.12 -37.73
C LEU A 307 -17.45 22.16 -38.76
N GLU A 308 -18.53 21.44 -38.52
CA GLU A 308 -19.72 21.44 -39.38
C GLU A 308 -20.35 22.83 -39.46
N GLU A 309 -20.53 23.51 -38.32
CA GLU A 309 -21.07 24.88 -38.25
C GLU A 309 -20.17 25.87 -39.02
N THR A 310 -18.85 25.85 -38.80
CA THR A 310 -17.91 26.74 -39.49
C THR A 310 -17.82 26.49 -41.00
N ILE A 311 -17.91 25.23 -41.44
CA ILE A 311 -17.99 24.89 -42.86
C ILE A 311 -19.30 25.43 -43.46
N GLN A 312 -20.42 25.26 -42.75
CA GLN A 312 -21.72 25.75 -43.19
C GLN A 312 -21.72 27.28 -43.31
N ASP A 313 -21.17 27.99 -42.34
CA ASP A 313 -21.04 29.45 -42.38
C ASP A 313 -20.13 29.92 -43.52
N ALA A 314 -18.99 29.24 -43.73
CA ALA A 314 -18.10 29.55 -44.85
C ALA A 314 -18.79 29.37 -46.21
N ILE A 315 -19.61 28.33 -46.36
CA ILE A 315 -20.42 28.11 -47.57
C ILE A 315 -21.44 29.24 -47.74
N GLN A 316 -22.19 29.59 -46.69
CA GLN A 316 -23.17 30.68 -46.73
C GLN A 316 -22.53 32.02 -47.10
N LEU A 317 -21.42 32.37 -46.46
CA LEU A 317 -20.66 33.58 -46.75
C LEU A 317 -20.11 33.57 -48.18
N SER A 318 -19.63 32.42 -48.68
CA SER A 318 -19.18 32.30 -50.06
C SER A 318 -20.30 32.51 -51.08
N ALA A 319 -21.49 31.97 -50.81
CA ALA A 319 -22.66 32.17 -51.65
C ALA A 319 -23.10 33.65 -51.66
N ARG A 320 -23.15 34.28 -50.49
CA ARG A 320 -23.50 35.71 -50.38
C ARG A 320 -22.47 36.60 -51.07
N ASN A 321 -21.19 36.28 -50.96
CA ASN A 321 -20.13 36.99 -51.69
C ASN A 321 -20.29 36.84 -53.21
N GLN A 322 -20.63 35.65 -53.71
CA GLN A 322 -20.91 35.44 -55.14
C GLN A 322 -22.12 36.25 -55.62
N GLU A 323 -23.19 36.35 -54.83
CA GLU A 323 -24.35 37.20 -55.14
C GLU A 323 -23.95 38.68 -55.23
N LEU A 324 -23.23 39.19 -54.23
CA LEU A 324 -22.76 40.57 -54.20
C LEU A 324 -21.81 40.87 -55.38
N GLU A 325 -20.93 39.94 -55.73
CA GLU A 325 -20.07 40.09 -56.93
C GLU A 325 -20.89 40.16 -58.22
N ALA A 326 -21.98 39.39 -58.33
CA ALA A 326 -22.88 39.46 -59.47
C ALA A 326 -23.63 40.81 -59.52
N GLU A 327 -24.14 41.30 -58.39
CA GLU A 327 -24.77 42.62 -58.27
C GLU A 327 -23.79 43.74 -58.63
N ILE A 328 -22.55 43.69 -58.12
CA ILE A 328 -21.51 44.67 -58.45
C ILE A 328 -21.25 44.67 -59.96
N LYS A 329 -21.13 43.51 -60.60
CA LYS A 329 -20.96 43.41 -62.06
C LYS A 329 -22.16 43.99 -62.82
N GLN A 330 -23.39 43.73 -62.37
CA GLN A 330 -24.60 44.29 -62.97
C GLN A 330 -24.63 45.82 -62.86
N LEU A 331 -24.34 46.36 -61.68
CA LEU A 331 -24.29 47.81 -61.45
C LEU A 331 -23.17 48.46 -62.28
N GLN A 332 -22.00 47.83 -62.37
CA GLN A 332 -20.92 48.30 -63.24
C GLN A 332 -21.36 48.34 -64.71
N ASN A 333 -22.04 47.30 -65.20
CA ASN A 333 -22.61 47.29 -66.55
C ASN A 333 -23.62 48.43 -66.74
N ALA A 334 -24.57 48.60 -65.80
CA ALA A 334 -25.56 49.69 -65.85
C ALA A 334 -24.91 51.08 -65.85
N ILE A 335 -23.85 51.30 -65.05
CA ILE A 335 -23.08 52.55 -65.07
C ILE A 335 -22.39 52.74 -66.43
N THR A 336 -21.82 51.70 -67.02
CA THR A 336 -21.22 51.80 -68.37
C THR A 336 -22.25 52.09 -69.44
N GLU A 337 -23.48 51.56 -69.33
CA GLU A 337 -24.59 51.83 -70.24
C GLU A 337 -25.12 53.27 -70.08
N MET A 338 -25.30 53.75 -68.84
CA MET A 338 -25.66 55.16 -68.60
C MET A 338 -24.59 56.09 -69.18
N ARG A 339 -23.30 55.79 -68.99
CA ARG A 339 -22.21 56.57 -69.61
C ARG A 339 -22.21 56.52 -71.15
N ARG A 340 -22.71 55.44 -71.77
CA ARG A 340 -22.87 55.35 -73.23
C ARG A 340 -24.11 56.12 -73.73
N ASN A 341 -25.15 56.22 -72.91
CA ASN A 341 -26.42 56.84 -73.28
C ASN A 341 -26.53 58.32 -72.89
N ASP A 342 -25.54 58.90 -72.21
CA ASP A 342 -25.47 60.33 -71.92
C ASP A 342 -25.27 61.16 -73.22
N PRO A 343 -26.29 61.92 -73.71
CA PRO A 343 -26.18 62.70 -74.94
C PRO A 343 -25.55 64.09 -74.71
N LYS A 344 -24.76 64.27 -73.64
CA LYS A 344 -24.09 65.54 -73.32
C LYS A 344 -22.58 65.37 -73.21
N ARG A 345 -21.97 64.91 -74.30
CA ARG A 345 -20.59 65.22 -74.68
C ARG A 345 -20.50 65.30 -76.20
N SER A 346 -20.89 66.45 -76.74
CA SER A 346 -20.40 67.00 -78.00
C SER A 346 -19.99 68.43 -77.72
#